data_AF-A0A317V6X4-F1
#
_entry.id   AF-A0A317V6X4-F1
#
_cell.length_a   1.000
_cell.length_b   1.000
_cell.length_c   1.000
_cell.angle_alpha   90.00
_cell.angle_beta   90.00
_cell.angle_gamma   90.00
#
_symmetry.space_group_name_H-M   'P 1'
#
loop_
_entity.id
_entity.type
_entity.pdbx_description
1 polymer ?
#
loop_
_entity_poly.entity_id
_entity_poly.type
_entity_poly.pdbx_seq_one_letter_code
_entity_poly.pdbx_strand_id
1 'polypeptide(L)'
;MYTFSKFAHIPTEVLIRIYKELPLPDALHLAATCRRLRQGLINNTPTIYKRLRRKIPCERYVRVLLADQGGSPRQYSSVNIGDLLRLRRNSGIVEKAIEVFDLDITPNIRIPLTSIDDKFYGGKPRPLHLTPSERHRFTRSYYQVWSLLLLDQPSRQQRYRTMLLKHLYLIYEMVNLDQPIGDESGSSPADVKRCALFEEVSEYLRHVYHEIHGVDYIDFSGQSVSMRTQGHAAIWDHCQPDLKKIVCYQWRDPEKKPVEEEEV
;
A
#
# COMPACT_ATOMS: atom_id res chain seq x y z
N MET A 1 -50.01 -6.80 -4.10
CA MET A 1 -48.63 -6.56 -3.62
C MET A 1 -48.16 -5.21 -4.14
N TYR A 2 -48.23 -4.16 -3.33
CA TYR A 2 -47.73 -2.82 -3.71
C TYR A 2 -46.24 -2.74 -3.36
N THR A 3 -45.37 -2.91 -4.35
CA THR A 3 -43.96 -2.55 -4.20
C THR A 3 -43.84 -1.03 -4.20
N PHE A 4 -43.77 -0.45 -3.01
CA PHE A 4 -43.49 0.97 -2.83
C PHE A 4 -42.14 1.33 -3.46
N SER A 5 -42.16 1.85 -4.69
CA SER A 5 -41.02 2.53 -5.32
C SER A 5 -40.86 3.94 -4.73
N LYS A 6 -40.65 4.05 -3.40
CA LYS A 6 -40.46 5.33 -2.70
C LYS A 6 -39.19 6.08 -3.15
N PHE A 7 -38.27 5.40 -3.84
CA PHE A 7 -37.08 6.00 -4.43
C PHE A 7 -37.34 6.72 -5.77
N ALA A 8 -38.53 6.60 -6.35
CA ALA A 8 -38.89 7.27 -7.61
C ALA A 8 -38.92 8.80 -7.52
N HIS A 9 -38.90 9.39 -6.33
CA HIS A 9 -39.03 10.83 -6.13
C HIS A 9 -37.81 11.52 -5.50
N ILE A 10 -36.74 10.79 -5.16
CA ILE A 10 -35.55 11.41 -4.54
C ILE A 10 -34.74 12.19 -5.60
N PRO A 11 -34.53 13.51 -5.46
CA PRO A 11 -33.74 14.30 -6.41
C PRO A 11 -32.32 13.74 -6.60
N THR A 12 -31.75 13.87 -7.79
CA THR A 12 -30.42 13.34 -8.12
C THR A 12 -29.34 13.92 -7.20
N GLU A 13 -29.48 15.17 -6.80
CA GLU A 13 -28.58 15.89 -5.89
C GLU A 13 -28.53 15.21 -4.52
N VAL A 14 -29.68 14.74 -4.02
CA VAL A 14 -29.79 14.00 -2.77
C VAL A 14 -29.12 12.64 -2.90
N LEU A 15 -29.30 11.95 -4.03
CA LEU A 15 -28.60 10.67 -4.30
C LEU A 15 -27.08 10.85 -4.35
N ILE A 16 -26.60 11.89 -5.02
CA ILE A 16 -25.17 12.24 -5.08
C ILE A 16 -24.65 12.50 -3.66
N ARG A 17 -25.40 13.23 -2.83
CA ARG A 17 -25.01 13.50 -1.43
C ARG A 17 -24.93 12.22 -0.62
N ILE A 18 -25.90 11.30 -0.75
CA ILE A 18 -25.86 9.99 -0.09
C ILE A 18 -24.61 9.22 -0.51
N TYR A 19 -24.37 9.07 -1.82
CA TYR A 19 -23.19 8.35 -2.31
C TYR A 19 -21.87 8.91 -1.79
N LYS A 20 -21.75 10.24 -1.69
CA LYS A 20 -20.56 10.92 -1.17
C LYS A 20 -20.28 10.59 0.30
N GLU A 21 -21.32 10.28 1.08
CA GLU A 21 -21.19 9.95 2.50
C GLU A 21 -20.95 8.46 2.78
N LEU A 22 -21.17 7.59 1.81
CA LEU A 22 -20.89 6.16 1.95
C LEU A 22 -19.39 5.83 1.72
N PRO A 23 -18.88 4.75 2.33
CA PRO A 23 -17.69 4.05 1.86
C PRO A 23 -17.86 3.49 0.44
N LEU A 24 -16.75 3.19 -0.27
CA LEU A 24 -16.81 2.67 -1.63
C LEU A 24 -17.61 1.35 -1.76
N PRO A 25 -17.45 0.34 -0.87
CA PRO A 25 -18.24 -0.89 -0.95
C PRO A 25 -19.75 -0.62 -0.85
N ASP A 26 -20.16 0.24 0.09
CA ASP A 26 -21.56 0.56 0.36
C ASP A 26 -22.18 1.39 -0.76
N ALA A 27 -21.42 2.32 -1.34
CA ALA A 27 -21.86 3.06 -2.52
C ALA A 27 -22.12 2.11 -3.70
N LEU A 28 -21.26 1.11 -3.91
CA LEU A 28 -21.46 0.11 -4.97
C LEU A 28 -22.64 -0.83 -4.66
N HIS A 29 -22.85 -1.20 -3.39
CA HIS A 29 -24.02 -1.98 -2.98
C HIS A 29 -25.33 -1.21 -3.18
N LEU A 30 -25.37 0.07 -2.78
CA LEU A 30 -26.54 0.93 -3.00
C LEU A 30 -26.86 1.02 -4.50
N ALA A 31 -25.85 1.20 -5.35
CA ALA A 31 -26.01 1.25 -6.80
C ALA A 31 -26.51 -0.08 -7.40
N ALA A 32 -26.22 -1.21 -6.76
CA ALA A 32 -26.66 -2.53 -7.22
C ALA A 32 -28.14 -2.81 -6.91
N THR A 33 -28.79 -2.03 -6.03
CA THR A 33 -30.18 -2.32 -5.61
C THR A 33 -31.23 -2.04 -6.67
N CYS A 34 -31.08 -1.00 -7.50
CA CYS A 34 -32.01 -0.71 -8.58
C CYS A 34 -31.40 0.11 -9.73
N ARG A 35 -32.04 0.08 -10.91
CA ARG A 35 -31.56 0.76 -12.13
C ARG A 35 -31.38 2.27 -11.94
N ARG A 36 -32.29 2.95 -11.22
CA ARG A 36 -32.19 4.40 -10.96
C ARG A 36 -30.93 4.74 -10.16
N LEU A 37 -30.68 4.01 -9.08
CA LEU A 37 -29.52 4.23 -8.22
C LEU A 37 -28.23 3.94 -8.98
N ARG A 38 -28.20 2.86 -9.77
CA ARG A 38 -27.10 2.56 -10.69
C ARG A 38 -26.81 3.70 -11.66
N GLN A 39 -27.83 4.23 -12.34
CA GLN A 39 -27.65 5.36 -13.26
C GLN A 39 -27.26 6.65 -12.55
N GLY A 40 -27.80 6.89 -11.35
CA GLY A 40 -27.40 8.01 -10.51
C GLY A 40 -25.90 7.99 -10.19
N LEU A 41 -25.35 6.80 -9.89
CA LEU A 41 -23.91 6.62 -9.71
C LEU A 41 -23.16 6.83 -11.03
N ILE A 42 -23.51 6.10 -12.10
CA ILE A 42 -22.82 6.13 -13.40
C ILE A 42 -22.71 7.56 -13.94
N ASN A 43 -23.84 8.27 -14.02
CA ASN A 43 -23.92 9.61 -14.60
C ASN A 43 -23.17 10.66 -13.78
N ASN A 44 -22.90 10.39 -12.50
CA ASN A 44 -22.26 11.33 -11.58
C ASN A 44 -20.95 10.79 -10.99
N THR A 45 -20.36 9.77 -11.62
CA THR A 45 -19.19 9.05 -11.10
C THR A 45 -18.02 9.98 -10.75
N PRO A 46 -17.58 10.93 -11.62
CA PRO A 46 -16.47 11.82 -11.29
C PRO A 46 -16.72 12.66 -10.02
N THR A 47 -17.95 13.18 -9.90
CA THR A 47 -18.38 14.03 -8.76
C THR A 47 -18.46 13.24 -7.46
N ILE A 48 -18.97 12.02 -7.51
CA ILE A 48 -19.06 11.11 -6.37
C ILE A 48 -17.66 10.64 -5.96
N TYR A 49 -16.84 10.23 -6.94
CA TYR A 49 -15.49 9.75 -6.70
C TYR A 49 -14.58 10.78 -6.02
N LYS A 50 -14.71 12.06 -6.39
CA LYS A 50 -13.95 13.15 -5.75
C LYS A 50 -14.06 13.17 -4.21
N ARG A 51 -15.20 12.71 -3.67
CA ARG A 51 -15.40 12.54 -2.22
C ARG A 51 -14.98 11.15 -1.76
N LEU A 52 -15.41 10.09 -2.46
CA LEU A 52 -15.10 8.70 -2.10
C LEU A 52 -13.60 8.44 -1.99
N ARG A 53 -12.78 9.03 -2.87
CA ARG A 53 -11.33 8.84 -2.88
C ARG A 53 -10.64 9.16 -1.55
N ARG A 54 -11.23 10.03 -0.72
CA ARG A 54 -10.70 10.37 0.61
C ARG A 54 -10.88 9.24 1.64
N LYS A 55 -11.81 8.32 1.37
CA LYS A 55 -12.15 7.18 2.22
C LYS A 55 -11.49 5.88 1.74
N ILE A 56 -10.80 5.91 0.60
CA ILE A 56 -10.08 4.75 0.06
C ILE A 56 -8.67 4.74 0.69
N PRO A 57 -8.32 3.70 1.45
CA PRO A 57 -6.97 3.57 1.99
C PRO A 57 -5.93 3.60 0.88
N CYS A 58 -4.90 4.43 1.06
CA CYS A 58 -3.80 4.56 0.11
C CYS A 58 -4.27 4.84 -1.33
N GLU A 59 -5.31 5.66 -1.51
CA GLU A 59 -5.96 5.91 -2.82
C GLU A 59 -4.97 6.20 -3.95
N ARG A 60 -3.95 7.01 -3.67
CA ARG A 60 -2.90 7.35 -4.64
C ARG A 60 -2.23 6.10 -5.24
N TYR A 61 -1.97 5.08 -4.43
CA TYR A 61 -1.25 3.87 -4.82
C TYR A 61 -2.16 2.86 -5.51
N VAL A 62 -3.39 2.68 -5.01
CA VAL A 62 -4.37 1.82 -5.70
C VAL A 62 -4.78 2.40 -7.06
N ARG A 63 -4.75 3.73 -7.24
CA ARG A 63 -4.96 4.37 -8.55
C ARG A 63 -3.80 4.16 -9.52
N VAL A 64 -2.58 4.05 -9.00
CA VAL A 64 -1.42 3.65 -9.81
C VAL A 64 -1.59 2.20 -10.26
N LEU A 65 -1.86 1.29 -9.32
CA LEU A 65 -2.16 -0.11 -9.65
C LEU A 65 -3.29 -0.24 -10.67
N LEU A 66 -4.39 0.49 -10.49
CA LEU A 66 -5.50 0.48 -11.44
C LEU A 66 -5.07 0.89 -12.85
N ALA A 67 -4.20 1.90 -12.98
CA ALA A 67 -3.68 2.33 -14.27
C ALA A 67 -2.81 1.24 -14.91
N ASP A 68 -1.95 0.58 -14.12
CA ASP A 68 -1.11 -0.52 -14.60
C ASP A 68 -1.95 -1.78 -14.96
N GLN A 69 -3.16 -1.92 -14.39
CA GLN A 69 -4.19 -2.90 -14.79
C GLN A 69 -5.00 -2.48 -16.04
N GLY A 70 -4.59 -1.42 -16.74
CA GLY A 70 -5.28 -0.88 -17.92
C GLY A 70 -6.57 -0.11 -17.61
N GLY A 71 -6.75 0.35 -16.37
CA GLY A 71 -7.82 1.27 -15.98
C GLY A 71 -7.47 2.74 -16.27
N SER A 72 -8.36 3.66 -15.88
CA SER A 72 -8.15 5.09 -16.17
C SER A 72 -6.88 5.63 -15.47
N PRO A 73 -5.95 6.28 -16.21
CA PRO A 73 -4.71 6.81 -15.65
C PRO A 73 -4.94 7.79 -14.50
N ARG A 74 -3.98 7.85 -13.57
CA ARG A 74 -4.03 8.72 -12.39
C ARG A 74 -4.25 10.21 -12.72
N GLN A 75 -3.71 10.67 -13.85
CA GLN A 75 -3.79 12.06 -14.31
C GLN A 75 -5.22 12.48 -14.66
N TYR A 76 -6.08 11.52 -15.04
CA TYR A 76 -7.48 11.79 -15.28
C TYR A 76 -8.26 11.76 -13.97
N SER A 77 -9.04 12.82 -13.76
CA SER A 77 -9.95 12.95 -12.61
C SER A 77 -11.21 12.09 -12.78
N SER A 78 -11.53 11.67 -14.00
CA SER A 78 -12.64 10.80 -14.31
C SER A 78 -12.24 9.33 -14.08
N VAL A 79 -13.00 8.68 -13.21
CA VAL A 79 -13.06 7.22 -13.12
C VAL A 79 -14.43 6.79 -13.61
N ASN A 80 -14.50 5.65 -14.28
CA ASN A 80 -15.77 5.05 -14.67
C ASN A 80 -16.24 4.03 -13.61
N ILE A 81 -17.44 3.48 -13.77
CA ILE A 81 -17.98 2.49 -12.83
C ILE A 81 -17.16 1.19 -12.78
N GLY A 82 -16.55 0.79 -13.91
CA GLY A 82 -15.64 -0.35 -13.99
C GLY A 82 -14.37 -0.13 -13.16
N ASP A 83 -13.82 1.08 -13.19
CA ASP A 83 -12.70 1.46 -12.32
C ASP A 83 -13.09 1.37 -10.84
N LEU A 84 -14.27 1.86 -10.46
CA LEU A 84 -14.74 1.76 -9.07
C LEU A 84 -14.86 0.31 -8.59
N LEU A 85 -15.37 -0.58 -9.46
CA LEU A 85 -15.45 -2.01 -9.17
C LEU A 85 -14.06 -2.63 -9.01
N ARG A 86 -13.09 -2.26 -9.86
CA ARG A 86 -11.69 -2.71 -9.73
C ARG A 86 -11.03 -2.18 -8.47
N LEU A 87 -11.23 -0.90 -8.12
CA LEU A 87 -10.72 -0.33 -6.86
C LEU A 87 -11.28 -1.09 -5.64
N ARG A 88 -12.58 -1.43 -5.67
CA ARG A 88 -13.19 -2.27 -4.63
C ARG A 88 -12.56 -3.65 -4.59
N ARG A 89 -12.37 -4.31 -5.74
CA ARG A 89 -11.72 -5.64 -5.82
C ARG A 89 -10.30 -5.59 -5.26
N ASN A 90 -9.49 -4.64 -5.70
CA ASN A 90 -8.11 -4.46 -5.26
C ASN A 90 -8.05 -4.25 -3.74
N SER A 91 -8.92 -3.38 -3.20
CA SER A 91 -9.04 -3.20 -1.75
C SER A 91 -9.42 -4.50 -1.04
N GLY A 92 -10.38 -5.26 -1.57
CA GLY A 92 -10.77 -6.55 -0.97
C GLY A 92 -9.65 -7.59 -0.97
N ILE A 93 -8.79 -7.60 -1.99
CA ILE A 93 -7.61 -8.48 -2.03
C ILE A 93 -6.59 -8.09 -0.96
N VAL A 94 -6.31 -6.79 -0.83
CA VAL A 94 -5.37 -6.31 0.20
C VAL A 94 -5.90 -6.55 1.61
N GLU A 95 -7.20 -6.34 1.85
CA GLU A 95 -7.80 -6.60 3.16
C GLU A 95 -7.68 -8.08 3.56
N LYS A 96 -7.88 -9.00 2.61
CA LYS A 96 -7.63 -10.43 2.84
C LYS A 96 -6.16 -10.74 3.10
N ALA A 97 -5.24 -10.13 2.36
CA ALA A 97 -3.81 -10.30 2.64
C ALA A 97 -3.44 -9.80 4.04
N ILE A 98 -4.04 -8.70 4.49
CA ILE A 98 -3.85 -8.22 5.87
C ILE A 98 -4.40 -9.21 6.89
N GLU A 99 -5.59 -9.77 6.66
CA GLU A 99 -6.16 -10.80 7.55
C GLU A 99 -5.21 -11.99 7.70
N VAL A 100 -4.66 -12.51 6.60
CA VAL A 100 -3.69 -13.61 6.64
C VAL A 100 -2.38 -13.16 7.30
N PHE A 101 -1.92 -11.94 7.06
CA PHE A 101 -0.70 -11.39 7.68
C PHE A 101 -0.83 -11.24 9.20
N ASP A 102 -2.00 -10.80 9.66
CA ASP A 102 -2.34 -10.67 11.07
C ASP A 102 -2.44 -12.03 11.77
N LEU A 103 -2.84 -13.08 11.05
CA LEU A 103 -2.92 -14.44 11.57
C LEU A 103 -1.56 -15.16 11.58
N ASP A 104 -0.79 -15.05 10.50
CA ASP A 104 0.37 -15.92 10.28
C ASP A 104 1.70 -15.27 10.70
N ILE A 105 1.83 -13.94 10.55
CA ILE A 105 3.12 -13.24 10.74
C ILE A 105 3.10 -12.44 12.04
N THR A 106 2.03 -11.67 12.26
CA THR A 106 1.93 -10.77 13.42
C THR A 106 2.14 -11.46 14.78
N PRO A 107 1.65 -12.69 15.05
CA PRO A 107 1.87 -13.38 16.33
C PRO A 107 3.30 -13.88 16.54
N ASN A 108 4.07 -14.03 15.47
CA ASN A 108 5.44 -14.57 15.51
C ASN A 108 6.51 -13.51 15.72
N ILE A 109 6.13 -12.23 15.76
CA ILE A 109 7.05 -11.13 16.00
C ILE A 109 7.44 -11.09 17.46
N ARG A 110 8.70 -11.44 17.74
CA ARG A 110 9.27 -11.44 19.09
C ARG A 110 10.15 -10.21 19.27
N ILE A 111 9.61 -9.20 19.93
CA ILE A 111 10.41 -8.07 20.39
C ILE A 111 10.97 -8.45 21.77
N PRO A 112 12.27 -8.23 22.05
CA PRO A 112 12.81 -8.48 23.38
C PRO A 112 12.07 -7.65 24.43
N LEU A 113 11.34 -8.35 25.31
CA LEU A 113 10.35 -7.84 26.27
C LEU A 113 10.83 -6.75 27.24
N THR A 114 12.12 -6.45 27.35
CA THR A 114 12.66 -5.77 28.53
C THR A 114 12.99 -4.28 28.38
N SER A 115 12.76 -3.63 27.23
CA SER A 115 12.90 -2.15 27.20
C SER A 115 12.19 -1.37 26.09
N ILE A 116 11.93 -1.99 24.94
CA ILE A 116 11.40 -1.27 23.76
C ILE A 116 9.87 -1.34 23.70
N ASP A 117 9.29 -2.52 23.95
CA ASP A 117 7.83 -2.72 23.91
C ASP A 117 7.07 -1.85 24.90
N ASP A 118 7.53 -1.85 26.16
CA ASP A 118 6.87 -1.11 27.24
C ASP A 118 6.89 0.40 27.03
N LYS A 119 7.83 0.94 26.25
CA LYS A 119 7.85 2.39 25.95
C LYS A 119 7.09 2.71 24.67
N PHE A 120 7.21 1.87 23.65
CA PHE A 120 6.65 2.15 22.33
C PHE A 120 5.14 1.93 22.28
N TYR A 121 4.65 0.85 22.88
CA TYR A 121 3.22 0.52 22.95
C TYR A 121 2.57 0.98 24.27
N GLY A 122 3.21 1.90 24.98
CA GLY A 122 2.65 2.51 26.20
C GLY A 122 2.47 1.53 27.36
N GLY A 123 3.42 0.63 27.57
CA GLY A 123 3.45 -0.36 28.65
C GLY A 123 2.57 -1.57 28.39
N LYS A 124 2.06 -1.71 27.17
CA LYS A 124 1.18 -2.80 26.75
C LYS A 124 1.92 -3.73 25.80
N PRO A 125 1.59 -5.03 25.80
CA PRO A 125 2.09 -5.93 24.78
C PRO A 125 1.68 -5.43 23.39
N ARG A 126 2.53 -5.69 22.39
CA ARG A 126 2.24 -5.38 20.99
C ARG A 126 0.90 -6.02 20.57
N PRO A 127 0.02 -5.31 19.85
CA PRO A 127 -1.22 -5.88 19.33
C PRO A 127 -0.97 -7.08 18.39
N LEU A 128 -1.88 -8.05 18.41
CA LEU A 128 -1.90 -9.20 17.47
C LEU A 128 -2.48 -8.84 16.10
N HIS A 129 -2.54 -7.57 15.76
CA HIS A 129 -2.95 -7.06 14.46
C HIS A 129 -2.12 -5.83 14.11
N LEU A 130 -2.02 -5.51 12.82
CA LEU A 130 -1.37 -4.28 12.37
C LEU A 130 -2.01 -3.05 13.02
N THR A 131 -1.17 -2.19 13.60
CA THR A 131 -1.62 -0.86 14.03
C THR A 131 -2.13 -0.05 12.83
N PRO A 132 -2.87 1.07 13.01
CA PRO A 132 -3.31 1.90 11.90
C PRO A 132 -2.17 2.38 10.98
N SER A 133 -1.00 2.68 11.54
CA SER A 133 0.20 3.10 10.79
C SER A 133 0.88 1.94 10.08
N GLU A 134 0.99 0.77 10.72
CA GLU A 134 1.50 -0.46 10.10
C GLU A 134 0.60 -0.91 8.95
N ARG A 135 -0.73 -0.91 9.15
CA ARG A 135 -1.72 -1.21 8.12
C ARG A 135 -1.57 -0.26 6.92
N HIS A 136 -1.38 1.03 7.16
CA HIS A 136 -1.14 1.99 6.08
C HIS A 136 0.13 1.66 5.27
N ARG A 137 1.25 1.34 5.95
CA ARG A 137 2.51 0.95 5.27
C ARG A 137 2.34 -0.36 4.51
N PHE A 138 1.66 -1.34 5.09
CA PHE A 138 1.34 -2.62 4.45
C PHE A 138 0.50 -2.40 3.19
N THR A 139 -0.69 -1.80 3.32
CA THR A 139 -1.61 -1.54 2.20
C THR A 139 -0.90 -0.81 1.06
N ARG A 140 -0.12 0.21 1.41
CA ARG A 140 0.64 0.98 0.45
C ARG A 140 1.68 0.13 -0.29
N SER A 141 2.55 -0.55 0.44
CA SER A 141 3.65 -1.34 -0.15
C SER A 141 3.11 -2.51 -0.97
N TYR A 142 2.05 -3.16 -0.51
CA TYR A 142 1.35 -4.21 -1.25
C TYR A 142 0.85 -3.73 -2.61
N TYR A 143 0.17 -2.57 -2.67
CA TYR A 143 -0.24 -1.99 -3.95
C TYR A 143 0.95 -1.66 -4.87
N GLN A 144 2.07 -1.20 -4.30
CA GLN A 144 3.26 -0.88 -5.08
C GLN A 144 3.91 -2.15 -5.66
N VAL A 145 4.05 -3.21 -4.87
CA VAL A 145 4.59 -4.50 -5.35
C VAL A 145 3.68 -5.10 -6.41
N TRP A 146 2.37 -5.13 -6.17
CA TRP A 146 1.41 -5.63 -7.14
C TRP A 146 1.47 -4.84 -8.45
N SER A 147 1.57 -3.51 -8.38
CA SER A 147 1.78 -2.65 -9.55
C SER A 147 3.06 -3.03 -10.30
N LEU A 148 4.18 -3.22 -9.61
CA LEU A 148 5.46 -3.62 -10.23
C LEU A 148 5.40 -5.00 -10.90
N LEU A 149 4.66 -5.96 -10.34
CA LEU A 149 4.48 -7.30 -10.94
C LEU A 149 3.72 -7.27 -12.28
N LEU A 150 2.94 -6.22 -12.53
CA LEU A 150 2.23 -6.03 -13.79
C LEU A 150 3.08 -5.36 -14.88
N LEU A 151 4.19 -4.72 -14.50
CA LEU A 151 5.05 -3.97 -15.41
C LEU A 151 6.16 -4.86 -15.99
N ASP A 152 6.59 -4.50 -17.20
CA ASP A 152 7.81 -5.01 -17.80
C ASP A 152 9.06 -4.35 -17.17
N GLN A 153 10.21 -5.02 -17.31
CA GLN A 153 11.47 -4.61 -16.67
C GLN A 153 11.87 -3.14 -16.97
N PRO A 154 11.81 -2.62 -18.21
CA PRO A 154 12.08 -1.21 -18.47
C PRO A 154 11.17 -0.24 -17.69
N SER A 155 9.87 -0.53 -17.63
CA SER A 155 8.90 0.29 -16.88
C SER A 155 9.13 0.20 -15.36
N ARG A 156 9.55 -0.98 -14.85
CA ARG A 156 9.95 -1.14 -13.46
C ARG A 156 11.16 -0.28 -13.12
N GLN A 157 12.21 -0.31 -13.96
CA GLN A 157 13.41 0.52 -13.78
C GLN A 157 13.08 2.02 -13.75
N GLN A 158 12.23 2.48 -14.67
CA GLN A 158 11.76 3.87 -14.65
C GLN A 158 10.98 4.19 -13.37
N ARG A 159 10.21 3.22 -12.85
CA ARG A 159 9.48 3.40 -11.60
C ARG A 159 10.44 3.54 -10.42
N TYR A 160 11.46 2.69 -10.33
CA TYR A 160 12.42 2.71 -9.22
C TYR A 160 13.13 4.05 -9.08
N ARG A 161 13.53 4.67 -10.19
CA ARG A 161 14.17 6.00 -10.23
C ARG A 161 13.36 7.12 -9.59
N THR A 162 12.04 6.97 -9.53
CA THR A 162 11.14 7.97 -8.93
C THR A 162 10.76 7.65 -7.48
N MET A 163 11.27 6.53 -6.94
CA MET A 163 10.97 6.10 -5.58
C MET A 163 12.01 6.61 -4.60
N LEU A 164 11.54 7.06 -3.43
CA LEU A 164 12.42 7.33 -2.30
C LEU A 164 13.06 6.02 -1.79
N LEU A 165 14.30 6.11 -1.29
CA LEU A 165 15.03 4.97 -0.73
C LEU A 165 14.22 4.18 0.30
N LYS A 166 13.53 4.85 1.24
CA LYS A 166 12.65 4.18 2.22
C LYS A 166 11.52 3.35 1.59
N HIS A 167 11.05 3.73 0.40
CA HIS A 167 10.00 2.98 -0.30
C HIS A 167 10.57 1.75 -0.99
N LEU A 168 11.83 1.80 -1.45
CA LEU A 168 12.53 0.64 -1.99
C LEU A 168 12.73 -0.43 -0.90
N TYR A 169 13.10 -0.04 0.33
CA TYR A 169 13.12 -0.96 1.48
C TYR A 169 11.76 -1.62 1.74
N LEU A 170 10.69 -0.83 1.75
CA LEU A 170 9.33 -1.37 1.92
C LEU A 170 8.94 -2.37 0.82
N ILE A 171 9.35 -2.10 -0.42
CA ILE A 171 9.08 -3.00 -1.57
C ILE A 171 9.92 -4.26 -1.46
N TYR A 172 11.22 -4.13 -1.16
CA TYR A 172 12.15 -5.24 -0.98
C TYR A 172 11.60 -6.27 0.02
N GLU A 173 11.15 -5.80 1.19
CA GLU A 173 10.57 -6.71 2.18
C GLU A 173 9.19 -7.24 1.80
N MET A 174 8.35 -6.43 1.14
CA MET A 174 7.00 -6.84 0.75
C MET A 174 7.00 -7.84 -0.41
N VAL A 175 8.00 -7.79 -1.30
CA VAL A 175 8.17 -8.81 -2.36
C VAL A 175 8.44 -10.19 -1.77
N ASN A 176 9.10 -10.25 -0.60
CA ASN A 176 9.38 -11.49 0.11
C ASN A 176 8.23 -11.94 1.04
N LEU A 177 7.01 -11.45 0.82
CA LEU A 177 5.83 -11.90 1.54
C LEU A 177 5.50 -13.34 1.14
N ASP A 178 5.30 -14.26 2.11
CA ASP A 178 4.98 -15.67 1.79
C ASP A 178 3.65 -15.84 1.05
N GLN A 179 2.72 -14.90 1.29
CA GLN A 179 1.39 -14.91 0.70
C GLN A 179 1.41 -14.44 -0.77
N PRO A 180 0.45 -14.91 -1.60
CA PRO A 180 0.27 -14.40 -2.94
C PRO A 180 -0.03 -12.88 -2.96
N ILE A 181 0.55 -12.20 -3.95
CA ILE A 181 0.34 -10.78 -4.18
C ILE A 181 -0.65 -10.58 -5.33
N GLY A 182 -1.81 -10.01 -5.03
CA GLY A 182 -2.80 -9.67 -6.05
C GLY A 182 -3.57 -10.88 -6.57
N ASP A 183 -3.49 -11.10 -7.88
CA ASP A 183 -4.15 -12.20 -8.59
C ASP A 183 -3.17 -13.34 -8.93
N GLU A 184 -2.05 -13.44 -8.22
CA GLU A 184 -1.12 -14.56 -8.34
C GLU A 184 -1.86 -15.88 -8.07
N SER A 185 -2.08 -16.67 -9.15
CA SER A 185 -2.51 -18.05 -9.02
C SER A 185 -1.36 -18.84 -8.42
N GLY A 186 -1.57 -19.59 -7.33
CA GLY A 186 -0.54 -20.32 -6.56
C GLY A 186 0.19 -21.44 -7.31
N SER A 187 0.76 -21.13 -8.47
CA SER A 187 1.55 -21.99 -9.33
C SER A 187 2.83 -21.27 -9.81
N SER A 188 3.83 -22.07 -10.17
CA SER A 188 5.23 -21.74 -10.48
C SER A 188 5.53 -20.43 -11.26
N PRO A 189 4.72 -19.92 -12.21
CA PRO A 189 5.06 -18.69 -12.93
C PRO A 189 4.98 -17.41 -12.07
N ALA A 190 4.10 -17.37 -11.06
CA ALA A 190 4.00 -16.24 -10.14
C ALA A 190 5.28 -16.11 -9.29
N ASP A 191 5.76 -17.25 -8.79
CA ASP A 191 7.00 -17.32 -8.03
C ASP A 191 8.21 -16.87 -8.86
N VAL A 192 8.32 -17.25 -10.13
CA VAL A 192 9.44 -16.81 -11.00
C VAL A 192 9.44 -15.29 -11.18
N LYS A 193 8.27 -14.69 -11.45
CA LYS A 193 8.18 -13.23 -11.62
C LYS A 193 8.50 -12.48 -10.33
N ARG A 194 8.07 -13.02 -9.19
CA ARG A 194 8.33 -12.45 -7.87
C ARG A 194 9.80 -12.56 -7.49
N CYS A 195 10.45 -13.71 -7.75
CA CYS A 195 11.89 -13.88 -7.58
C CYS A 195 12.69 -12.91 -8.47
N ALA A 196 12.33 -12.78 -9.74
CA ALA A 196 12.98 -11.81 -10.63
C ALA A 196 12.79 -10.36 -10.13
N LEU A 197 11.59 -10.02 -9.65
CA LEU A 197 11.33 -8.71 -9.06
C LEU A 197 12.17 -8.49 -7.79
N PHE A 198 12.31 -9.52 -6.95
CA PHE A 198 13.12 -9.48 -5.73
C PHE A 198 14.58 -9.18 -6.05
N GLU A 199 15.16 -9.92 -7.00
CA GLU A 199 16.53 -9.74 -7.45
C GLU A 199 16.75 -8.33 -8.01
N GLU A 200 15.86 -7.86 -8.89
CA GLU A 200 15.94 -6.52 -9.47
C GLU A 200 15.86 -5.41 -8.42
N VAL A 201 14.91 -5.51 -7.48
CA VAL A 201 14.76 -4.50 -6.42
C VAL A 201 15.96 -4.54 -5.47
N SER A 202 16.46 -5.73 -5.14
CA SER A 202 17.65 -5.93 -4.30
C SER A 202 18.88 -5.28 -4.93
N GLU A 203 19.16 -5.56 -6.20
CA GLU A 203 20.30 -4.98 -6.92
C GLU A 203 20.19 -3.46 -7.02
N TYR A 204 19.01 -2.95 -7.41
CA TYR A 204 18.78 -1.51 -7.53
C TYR A 204 18.89 -0.80 -6.17
N LEU A 205 18.32 -1.38 -5.11
CA LEU A 205 18.40 -0.85 -3.76
C LEU A 205 19.86 -0.75 -3.29
N ARG A 206 20.68 -1.78 -3.53
CA ARG A 206 22.11 -1.78 -3.19
C ARG A 206 22.86 -0.69 -3.95
N HIS A 207 22.59 -0.57 -5.25
CA HIS A 207 23.19 0.46 -6.08
C HIS A 207 22.87 1.87 -5.58
N VAL A 208 21.59 2.18 -5.39
CA VAL A 208 21.14 3.51 -4.92
C VAL A 208 21.63 3.79 -3.50
N TYR A 209 21.65 2.79 -2.62
CA TYR A 209 22.17 2.96 -1.26
C TYR A 209 23.65 3.35 -1.28
N HIS A 210 24.46 2.66 -2.08
CA HIS A 210 25.87 2.97 -2.25
C HIS A 210 26.07 4.35 -2.90
N GLU A 211 25.28 4.70 -3.90
CA GLU A 211 25.32 6.02 -4.55
C GLU A 211 25.04 7.16 -3.55
N ILE A 212 24.02 7.01 -2.69
CA ILE A 212 23.64 8.03 -1.72
C ILE A 212 24.64 8.10 -0.56
N HIS A 213 25.08 6.96 -0.02
CA HIS A 213 25.81 6.92 1.25
C HIS A 213 27.31 6.70 1.12
N GLY A 214 27.79 6.21 -0.02
CA GLY A 214 29.20 5.87 -0.26
C GLY A 214 29.69 4.67 0.56
N VAL A 215 28.76 3.83 1.04
CA VAL A 215 29.05 2.64 1.85
C VAL A 215 28.23 1.46 1.33
N ASP A 216 28.64 0.25 1.72
CA ASP A 216 27.89 -0.96 1.40
C ASP A 216 26.47 -0.93 1.98
N TYR A 217 25.57 -1.57 1.23
CA TYR A 217 24.17 -1.73 1.62
C TYR A 217 24.03 -2.33 3.02
N ILE A 218 23.34 -1.60 3.89
CA ILE A 218 22.96 -2.08 5.22
C ILE A 218 21.60 -2.73 5.10
N ASP A 219 21.55 -4.05 5.29
CA ASP A 219 20.28 -4.76 5.27
C ASP A 219 19.39 -4.34 6.44
N PHE A 220 18.12 -4.09 6.12
CA PHE A 220 17.07 -3.82 7.10
C PHE A 220 16.07 -4.95 7.20
N SER A 221 16.24 -6.03 6.42
CA SER A 221 15.45 -7.23 6.63
C SER A 221 15.61 -7.67 8.07
N GLY A 222 14.51 -7.98 8.74
CA GLY A 222 14.46 -8.27 10.19
C GLY A 222 15.37 -9.40 10.70
N GLN A 223 16.22 -9.98 9.85
CA GLN A 223 17.34 -10.87 10.23
C GLN A 223 18.41 -10.20 11.12
N SER A 224 18.17 -9.00 11.64
CA SER A 224 18.93 -8.47 12.76
C SER A 224 18.70 -9.34 14.01
N VAL A 225 19.76 -10.05 14.42
CA VAL A 225 19.82 -10.91 15.63
C VAL A 225 19.35 -10.18 16.89
N SER A 226 19.49 -8.85 16.95
CA SER A 226 19.06 -8.04 18.10
C SER A 226 17.57 -7.73 18.13
N MET A 227 16.88 -7.72 16.96
CA MET A 227 15.46 -7.38 16.84
C MET A 227 14.56 -8.59 16.64
N ARG A 228 15.10 -9.74 16.17
CA ARG A 228 14.38 -11.02 16.01
C ARG A 228 13.04 -10.92 15.26
N THR A 229 12.89 -9.94 14.38
CA THR A 229 11.73 -9.83 13.49
C THR A 229 11.98 -10.77 12.30
N GLN A 230 11.23 -11.85 12.14
CA GLN A 230 11.38 -12.68 10.94
C GLN A 230 10.78 -11.94 9.73
N GLY A 231 11.57 -11.04 9.12
CA GLY A 231 11.18 -10.23 7.97
C GLY A 231 10.28 -9.03 8.28
N HIS A 232 10.01 -8.24 7.24
CA HIS A 232 9.04 -7.14 7.21
C HIS A 232 9.28 -6.01 8.25
N ALA A 233 10.53 -5.78 8.66
CA ALA A 233 10.89 -4.78 9.66
C ALA A 233 10.45 -3.35 9.27
N ALA A 234 10.48 -3.02 7.98
CA ALA A 234 10.02 -1.73 7.45
C ALA A 234 8.50 -1.53 7.62
N ILE A 235 7.72 -2.59 7.87
CA ILE A 235 6.29 -2.48 8.19
C ILE A 235 6.09 -2.07 9.65
N TRP A 236 6.89 -2.54 10.59
CA TRP A 236 6.62 -2.40 12.03
C TRP A 236 6.88 -0.99 12.56
N ASP A 237 5.99 -0.49 13.43
CA ASP A 237 6.13 0.86 13.99
C ASP A 237 7.41 1.00 14.84
N HIS A 238 7.72 0.00 15.67
CA HIS A 238 8.88 0.02 16.57
C HIS A 238 10.23 -0.03 15.82
N CYS A 239 10.24 -0.50 14.58
CA CYS A 239 11.42 -0.54 13.71
C CYS A 239 11.64 0.77 12.93
N GLN A 240 10.64 1.65 12.83
CA GLN A 240 10.75 2.89 12.03
C GLN A 240 11.92 3.82 12.44
N PRO A 241 12.27 3.97 13.74
CA PRO A 241 13.44 4.76 14.13
C PRO A 241 14.74 4.25 13.52
N ASP A 242 14.92 2.92 13.45
CA ASP A 242 16.15 2.33 12.90
C ASP A 242 16.14 2.33 11.37
N LEU A 243 14.99 2.12 10.74
CA LEU A 243 14.84 2.34 9.30
C LEU A 243 15.24 3.77 8.93
N LYS A 244 14.80 4.75 9.73
CA LYS A 244 15.16 6.16 9.52
C LYS A 244 16.67 6.38 9.66
N LYS A 245 17.33 5.76 10.62
CA LYS A 245 18.80 5.86 10.76
C LYS A 245 19.52 5.28 9.55
N ILE A 246 19.07 4.13 9.03
CA ILE A 246 19.69 3.47 7.88
C ILE A 246 19.46 4.24 6.59
N VAL A 247 18.24 4.72 6.36
CA VAL A 247 17.89 5.51 5.16
C VAL A 247 18.52 6.90 5.18
N CYS A 248 18.72 7.49 6.37
CA CYS A 248 19.30 8.82 6.53
C CYS A 248 20.74 8.76 7.04
N TYR A 249 21.49 7.69 6.74
CA TYR A 249 22.79 7.36 7.36
C TYR A 249 23.77 8.55 7.50
N GLN A 250 23.79 9.47 6.53
CA GLN A 250 24.68 10.64 6.54
C GLN A 250 24.30 11.76 7.53
N TRP A 251 23.09 11.78 8.11
CA TRP A 251 22.69 12.82 9.07
C TRP A 251 23.33 12.70 10.47
N ARG A 252 24.16 11.67 10.69
CA ARG A 252 24.77 11.37 11.99
C ARG A 252 26.28 11.53 12.05
N ASP A 253 26.92 11.98 10.98
CA ASP A 253 28.34 12.30 11.01
C ASP A 253 28.51 13.81 11.24
N PRO A 254 28.65 14.30 12.49
CA PRO A 254 28.79 15.73 12.78
C PRO A 254 30.02 16.37 12.13
N GLU A 255 30.95 15.56 11.59
CA GLU A 255 32.12 16.02 10.84
C GLU A 255 31.85 16.20 9.33
N LYS A 256 30.77 15.62 8.78
CA LYS A 256 30.33 15.87 7.41
C LYS A 256 29.38 17.06 7.40
N LYS A 257 29.89 18.21 6.97
CA LYS A 257 29.12 19.46 6.78
C LYS A 257 27.77 19.18 6.09
N PRO A 258 26.69 19.89 6.46
CA PRO A 258 25.45 19.84 5.70
C PRO A 258 25.76 20.22 4.25
N VAL A 259 25.31 19.37 3.32
CA VAL A 259 25.29 19.68 1.89
C VAL A 259 24.48 20.96 1.76
N GLU A 260 25.09 22.01 1.22
CA GLU A 260 24.39 23.27 0.94
C GLU A 260 23.16 22.95 0.07
N GLU A 261 21.98 23.32 0.58
CA GLU A 261 20.76 23.30 -0.22
C GLU A 261 20.93 24.34 -1.34
N GLU A 262 21.36 23.90 -2.53
CA GLU A 262 21.16 24.71 -3.72
C GLU A 262 19.65 24.81 -3.97
N GLU A 263 19.12 26.02 -3.81
CA GLU A 263 17.76 26.37 -4.22
C GLU A 263 17.58 26.04 -5.72
N VAL A 264 16.65 25.12 -6.01
CA VAL A 264 16.10 24.88 -7.37
C VAL A 264 14.61 25.17 -7.38
#